data_AF-A0A368DNI3-F1
#
_entry.id   AF-A0A368DNI3-F1
#
_cell.length_a   1.000
_cell.length_b   1.000
_cell.length_c   1.000
_cell.angle_alpha   90.00
_cell.angle_beta   90.00
_cell.angle_gamma   90.00
#
_symmetry.space_group_name_H-M   'P 1'
#
loop_
_entity.id
_entity.type
_entity.pdbx_description
1 polymer ?
#
loop_
_entity_poly.entity_id
_entity_poly.type
_entity_poly.pdbx_seq_one_letter_code
_entity_poly.pdbx_strand_id
1 'polypeptide(L)' 'MGRSQETFNKKQREKNRNLKKKEKLERKEMRRQSSSSGSEIDWDSAPVNNTLTQDEERQKAKQRNQNKD' A
#
# COMPACT_ATOMS: atom_id res chain seq x y z
N MET A 1 31.49 15.30 32.57
CA MET A 1 31.48 14.56 31.28
C MET A 1 30.84 15.42 30.21
N GLY A 2 31.65 16.11 29.39
CA GLY A 2 31.13 16.93 28.30
C GLY A 2 30.47 16.05 27.23
N ARG A 3 29.24 16.38 26.84
CA ARG A 3 28.54 15.70 25.73
C ARG A 3 29.39 15.87 24.47
N SER A 4 29.95 14.79 23.93
CA SER A 4 30.76 14.86 22.71
C SER A 4 29.89 15.31 21.54
N GLN A 5 30.47 16.04 20.59
CA GLN A 5 29.79 16.49 19.36
C GLN A 5 29.12 15.32 18.61
N GLU A 6 29.68 14.12 18.74
CA GLU A 6 29.16 12.87 18.19
C GLU A 6 27.79 12.49 18.80
N THR A 7 27.60 12.65 20.11
CA THR A 7 26.32 12.37 20.79
C THR A 7 25.22 13.35 20.36
N PHE A 8 25.57 14.61 20.10
CA PHE A 8 24.64 15.62 19.59
C PHE A 8 24.19 15.28 18.16
N ASN A 9 25.15 14.94 17.29
CA ASN A 9 24.85 14.55 15.90
C ASN A 9 23.99 13.29 15.84
N LYS A 10 24.23 12.30 16.71
CA LYS A 10 23.40 11.10 16.82
C LYS A 10 21.96 11.44 17.20
N LYS A 11 21.78 12.31 18.21
CA LYS A 11 20.46 12.79 18.65
C LYS A 11 19.73 13.56 17.55
N GLN A 12 20.42 14.40 16.77
CA GLN A 12 19.82 15.11 15.64
C GLN A 12 19.39 14.14 14.52
N ARG A 13 20.20 13.14 14.17
CA ARG A 13 19.82 12.11 13.19
C ARG A 13 18.57 11.34 13.62
N GLU A 14 18.51 10.96 14.89
CA GLU A 14 17.36 10.25 15.46
C GLU A 14 16.09 11.11 15.43
N LYS A 15 16.20 12.39 15.83
CA LYS A 15 15.11 13.37 15.71
C LYS A 15 14.60 13.46 14.27
N ASN A 16 15.49 13.57 13.29
CA ASN A 16 15.14 13.66 11.88
C ASN A 16 14.46 12.38 11.35
N ARG A 17 14.88 11.19 11.82
CA ARG A 17 14.19 9.93 11.49
C ARG A 17 12.77 9.91 12.04
N ASN A 18 12.59 10.34 13.28
CA ASN A 18 11.27 10.39 13.92
C ASN A 18 10.33 11.39 13.24
N LEU A 19 10.84 12.57 12.83
CA LEU A 19 10.07 13.56 12.06
C LEU A 19 9.63 12.98 10.71
N LYS A 20 10.55 12.37 9.95
CA LYS A 20 10.19 11.71 8.67
C LYS A 20 9.17 10.60 8.84
N LYS A 21 9.23 9.84 9.94
CA LYS A 21 8.26 8.78 10.23
C LYS A 21 6.88 9.37 10.55
N LYS A 22 6.82 10.45 11.33
CA LYS A 22 5.57 11.17 11.64
C LYS A 22 4.95 11.77 10.38
N GLU A 23 5.73 12.48 9.56
CA GLU A 23 5.26 13.07 8.30
C GLU A 23 4.70 12.02 7.33
N LYS A 24 5.36 10.85 7.23
CA LYS A 24 4.84 9.74 6.41
C LYS A 24 3.50 9.20 6.94
N LEU A 25 3.35 9.09 8.25
CA LEU A 25 2.11 8.62 8.86
C LEU A 25 0.99 9.64 8.67
N GLU A 26 1.25 10.92 8.90
CA GLU A 26 0.32 12.01 8.67
C GLU A 26 -0.10 12.09 7.20
N ARG A 27 0.85 12.01 6.25
CA ARG A 27 0.52 11.92 4.82
C ARG A 27 -0.35 10.71 4.48
N LYS A 28 -0.12 9.56 5.13
CA LYS A 28 -0.94 8.36 4.94
C LYS A 28 -2.34 8.55 5.54
N GLU A 29 -2.45 9.20 6.69
CA GLU A 29 -3.71 9.51 7.35
C GLU A 29 -4.52 10.54 6.54
N MET A 30 -3.89 11.61 6.08
CA MET A 30 -4.50 12.58 5.17
C MET A 30 -5.00 11.91 3.88
N ARG A 31 -4.23 10.97 3.31
CA ARG A 31 -4.71 10.17 2.17
C ARG A 31 -5.90 9.30 2.53
N ARG A 32 -5.97 8.74 3.74
CA ARG A 32 -7.11 7.92 4.18
C ARG A 32 -8.36 8.75 4.44
N GLN A 33 -8.19 9.95 5.00
CA GLN A 33 -9.28 10.91 5.21
C GLN A 33 -9.75 11.50 3.87
N SER A 34 -8.83 11.79 2.95
CA SER A 34 -9.15 12.27 1.60
C SER A 34 -9.62 11.16 0.65
N SER A 35 -9.27 9.90 0.90
CA SER A 35 -9.70 8.74 0.10
C SER A 35 -11.16 8.34 0.34
N SER A 36 -11.93 9.10 1.13
CA SER A 36 -13.37 9.16 0.92
C SER A 36 -13.75 9.64 -0.50
N SER A 37 -12.78 10.16 -1.27
CA SER A 37 -12.92 10.61 -2.67
C SER A 37 -11.88 10.00 -3.63
N GLY A 38 -11.25 8.87 -3.28
CA GLY A 38 -10.55 8.11 -4.30
C GLY A 38 -11.61 7.50 -5.21
N SER A 39 -11.56 7.76 -6.51
CA SER A 39 -12.51 7.18 -7.47
C SER A 39 -12.57 5.68 -7.25
N GLU A 40 -13.76 5.17 -6.92
CA GLU A 40 -13.98 3.74 -6.83
C GLU A 40 -13.66 3.13 -8.19
N ILE A 41 -12.77 2.14 -8.21
CA ILE A 41 -12.42 1.47 -9.45
C ILE A 41 -13.64 0.65 -9.85
N ASP A 42 -14.31 1.08 -10.91
CA ASP A 42 -15.40 0.34 -11.51
C ASP A 42 -14.86 -0.94 -12.15
N TRP A 43 -14.90 -2.02 -11.37
CA TRP A 43 -14.52 -3.34 -11.82
C TRP A 43 -15.55 -3.95 -12.78
N ASP A 44 -16.79 -3.45 -12.79
CA ASP A 44 -17.85 -3.93 -13.67
C ASP A 44 -17.67 -3.38 -15.09
N SER A 45 -17.05 -2.21 -15.24
CA SER A 45 -16.62 -1.65 -16.53
C SER A 45 -15.25 -2.16 -17.01
N ALA A 46 -14.60 -3.10 -16.30
CA ALA A 46 -13.32 -3.64 -16.74
C ALA A 46 -13.46 -4.44 -18.06
N PRO A 47 -12.50 -4.34 -18.99
CA PRO A 47 -12.57 -5.08 -20.25
C PRO A 47 -12.52 -6.59 -20.00
N VAL A 48 -13.39 -7.32 -20.70
CA VAL A 48 -13.41 -8.78 -20.68
C VAL A 48 -12.17 -9.31 -21.42
N ASN A 49 -11.52 -10.31 -20.83
CA ASN A 49 -10.38 -10.95 -21.45
C ASN A 49 -10.84 -11.89 -22.58
N ASN A 50 -10.70 -11.46 -23.83
CA ASN A 50 -11.07 -12.24 -25.01
C ASN A 50 -9.99 -13.23 -25.48
N THR A 51 -8.83 -13.31 -24.81
CA THR A 51 -7.77 -14.25 -25.19
C THR A 51 -7.91 -15.61 -24.54
N LEU A 52 -8.81 -15.75 -23.57
CA LEU A 52 -9.07 -17.03 -22.91
C LEU A 52 -10.14 -17.79 -23.70
N THR A 53 -9.87 -19.06 -23.99
CA THR A 53 -10.91 -19.94 -24.52
C THR A 53 -11.89 -20.35 -23.41
N GLN A 54 -13.13 -20.71 -23.78
CA GLN A 54 -14.16 -21.10 -22.81
C GLN A 54 -13.72 -22.26 -21.90
N ASP A 55 -12.89 -23.17 -22.40
CA ASP A 55 -12.35 -24.28 -21.62
C ASP A 55 -11.33 -23.81 -20.58
N GLU A 56 -10.46 -22.87 -20.94
CA GLU A 56 -9.50 -22.26 -20.01
C GLU A 56 -10.20 -21.44 -18.92
N GLU A 57 -11.31 -20.77 -19.25
CA GLU A 57 -12.12 -20.04 -18.26
C GLU A 57 -12.75 -20.99 -17.24
N ARG A 58 -13.30 -22.12 -17.71
CA ARG A 58 -13.87 -23.16 -16.84
C ARG A 58 -12.81 -23.77 -15.94
N GLN A 59 -11.60 -24.02 -16.44
CA GLN A 59 -10.48 -24.53 -15.63
C GLN A 59 -10.07 -23.53 -14.55
N LYS A 60 -9.92 -22.25 -14.91
CA LYS A 60 -9.59 -21.18 -13.96
C LYS A 60 -10.67 -21.00 -12.88
N ALA A 61 -11.94 -21.09 -13.24
CA ALA A 61 -13.05 -21.03 -12.30
C ALA A 61 -13.06 -22.22 -11.32
N LYS A 62 -12.80 -23.44 -11.81
CA LYS A 62 -12.66 -24.64 -10.97
C LYS A 62 -11.50 -24.52 -9.98
N GLN A 63 -10.33 -24.09 -10.44
CA GLN A 63 -9.16 -23.87 -9.58
C GLN A 63 -9.42 -22.79 -8.51
N ARG A 64 -10.15 -21.73 -8.83
CA ARG A 64 -10.51 -20.68 -7.87
C ARG A 64 -11.42 -21.21 -6.74
N ASN A 65 -12.31 -22.14 -7.07
CA ASN A 65 -13.19 -22.76 -6.07
C ASN A 65 -12.44 -23.77 -5.19
N GLN A 66 -11.51 -24.53 -5.77
CA GLN A 66 -10.66 -25.47 -5.02
C GLN A 66 -9.72 -24.79 -4.02
N ASN A 67 -9.27 -23.56 -4.31
CA ASN A 67 -8.39 -22.79 -3.42
C ASN A 67 -9.15 -21.94 -2.39
N LYS A 68 -10.48 -22.01 -2.36
CA LYS A 68 -11.34 -21.28 -1.42
C LYS A 68 -11.78 -22.12 -0.21
N ASP A 69 -11.58 -23.43 -0.28
CA ASP A 69 -11.64 -24.36 0.86
C ASP A 69 -10.29 -24.39 1.60
#